data_AF-A0A1M5XE25-F1
#
_entry.id   AF-A0A1M5XE25-F1
#
_cell.length_a   1.000
_cell.length_b   1.000
_cell.length_c   1.000
_cell.angle_alpha   90.00
_cell.angle_beta   90.00
_cell.angle_gamma   90.00
#
_symmetry.space_group_name_H-M   'P 1'
#
loop_
_entity.id
_entity.type
_entity.pdbx_description
1 polymer ?
#
loop_
_entity_poly.entity_id
_entity_poly.type
_entity_poly.pdbx_seq_one_letter_code
_entity_poly.pdbx_strand_id
1 'polypeptide(L)'
;MPKIVIGLKEGISIEETPGGGVELDTGYITQPLSKATPGTVKALLILAAGGATQEELEDMAQAEEWFLSNLPQYIKQLSRLGFLTWSVINDGQSLARLVVIGQGFNFRLSEIGSDQRFVLSRFAYSRCLNHKTVLETPIQPVRLEL
;
A
#
# COMPACT_ATOMS: atom_id res chain seq x y z
N MET A 1 -2.40 -13.46 14.64
CA MET A 1 -3.09 -12.15 14.71
C MET A 1 -3.09 -11.58 13.30
N PRO A 2 -4.22 -11.00 12.84
CA PRO A 2 -4.25 -10.33 11.56
C PRO A 2 -3.26 -9.18 11.51
N LYS A 3 -2.54 -9.04 10.39
CA LYS A 3 -1.61 -7.94 10.11
C LYS A 3 -2.11 -7.13 8.92
N ILE A 4 -1.76 -5.84 8.88
CA ILE A 4 -2.03 -4.98 7.73
C ILE A 4 -0.74 -4.85 6.92
N VAL A 5 -0.80 -5.34 5.69
CA VAL A 5 0.32 -5.35 4.74
C VAL A 5 0.08 -4.27 3.69
N ILE A 6 1.08 -3.42 3.48
CA ILE A 6 1.12 -2.42 2.42
C ILE A 6 1.78 -3.08 1.20
N GLY A 7 1.17 -2.97 0.03
CA GLY A 7 1.74 -3.46 -1.23
C GLY A 7 1.46 -2.53 -2.40
N LEU A 8 2.06 -2.81 -3.56
CA LEU A 8 1.76 -2.08 -4.80
C LEU A 8 0.45 -2.55 -5.43
N LYS A 9 -0.23 -1.60 -6.07
CA LYS A 9 -1.39 -1.87 -6.90
C LYS A 9 -0.96 -2.62 -8.17
N GLU A 10 -1.81 -3.50 -8.66
CA GLU A 10 -1.59 -4.20 -9.93
C GLU A 10 -1.31 -3.21 -11.08
N GLY A 11 -0.30 -3.54 -11.90
CA GLY A 11 0.20 -2.68 -12.97
C GLY A 11 1.22 -1.63 -12.53
N ILE A 12 1.54 -1.54 -11.23
CA ILE A 12 2.63 -0.72 -10.70
C ILE A 12 3.76 -1.63 -10.24
N SER A 13 4.99 -1.36 -10.67
CA SER A 13 6.18 -2.08 -10.21
C SER A 13 7.29 -1.11 -9.80
N ILE A 14 8.18 -1.60 -8.93
CA ILE A 14 9.42 -0.92 -8.59
C ILE A 14 10.55 -1.90 -8.83
N GLU A 15 11.55 -1.49 -9.60
CA GLU A 15 12.68 -2.33 -9.99
C GLU A 15 14.00 -1.65 -9.66
N GLU A 16 15.02 -2.47 -9.36
CA GLU A 16 16.37 -1.97 -9.10
C GLU A 16 17.07 -1.62 -10.42
N THR A 17 17.71 -0.47 -10.43
CA THR A 17 18.52 0.00 -11.57
C THR A 17 19.95 -0.53 -11.46
N PRO A 18 20.69 -0.64 -12.58
CA PRO A 18 22.10 -1.06 -12.56
C PRO A 18 23.02 -0.21 -11.68
N GLY A 19 22.61 1.02 -11.32
CA GLY A 19 23.34 1.93 -10.45
C GLY A 19 23.01 1.82 -8.96
N GLY A 20 22.20 0.83 -8.53
CA GLY A 20 21.79 0.65 -7.13
C GLY A 20 20.68 1.59 -6.66
N GLY A 21 20.05 2.34 -7.57
CA GLY A 21 18.80 3.07 -7.32
C GLY A 21 17.57 2.23 -7.68
N VAL A 22 16.38 2.82 -7.61
CA VAL A 22 15.12 2.17 -8.05
C VAL A 22 14.33 3.05 -9.01
N GLU A 23 13.61 2.40 -9.91
CA GLU A 23 12.67 3.02 -10.85
C GLU A 23 11.25 2.56 -10.55
N LEU A 24 10.29 3.49 -10.65
CA LEU A 24 8.86 3.22 -10.56
C LEU A 24 8.30 3.13 -11.98
N ASP A 25 7.71 1.99 -12.32
CA ASP A 25 6.94 1.80 -13.54
C ASP A 25 5.45 1.80 -13.22
N THR A 26 4.70 2.55 -14.01
CA THR A 26 3.25 2.72 -13.91
C THR A 26 2.49 2.02 -15.04
N GLY A 27 3.20 1.30 -15.92
CA GLY A 27 2.71 0.75 -17.18
C GLY A 27 2.61 1.76 -18.32
N TYR A 28 2.78 3.06 -18.03
CA TYR A 28 2.75 4.15 -19.01
C TYR A 28 4.04 4.96 -19.01
N ILE A 29 4.62 5.16 -17.83
CA ILE A 29 5.81 5.97 -17.59
C ILE A 29 6.67 5.23 -16.58
N THR A 30 7.95 5.13 -16.90
CA THR A 30 9.02 4.73 -15.97
C THR A 30 9.75 5.99 -15.50
N GLN A 31 9.93 6.14 -14.19
CA GLN A 31 10.67 7.26 -13.63
C GLN A 31 11.59 6.84 -12.48
N PRO A 32 12.79 7.43 -12.38
CA PRO A 32 13.69 7.16 -11.27
C PRO A 32 13.15 7.72 -9.96
N LEU A 33 13.20 6.90 -8.90
CA LEU A 33 12.94 7.34 -7.53
C LEU A 33 14.25 7.89 -6.94
N SER A 34 14.51 9.17 -7.24
CA SER A 34 15.77 9.84 -6.88
C SER A 34 15.95 10.00 -5.37
N LYS A 35 17.20 9.85 -4.89
CA LYS A 35 17.60 10.05 -3.49
C LYS A 35 17.13 8.96 -2.52
N ALA A 36 16.73 7.78 -3.00
CA ALA A 36 16.51 6.64 -2.11
C ALA A 36 17.85 6.20 -1.48
N THR A 37 17.89 6.08 -0.15
CA THR A 37 19.02 5.47 0.56
C THR A 37 19.04 3.96 0.32
N PRO A 38 20.15 3.24 0.56
CA PRO A 38 20.21 1.79 0.42
C PRO A 38 19.12 1.05 1.21
N GLY A 39 18.86 1.47 2.46
CA GLY A 39 17.75 0.94 3.26
C GLY A 39 16.38 1.20 2.64
N THR A 40 16.17 2.40 2.08
CA THR A 40 14.92 2.75 1.40
C THR A 40 14.72 1.95 0.11
N VAL A 41 15.79 1.73 -0.66
CA VAL A 41 15.78 0.86 -1.85
C VAL A 41 15.30 -0.54 -1.47
N LYS A 42 15.88 -1.14 -0.43
CA LYS A 42 15.47 -2.47 0.06
C LYS A 42 14.01 -2.51 0.48
N ALA A 43 13.55 -1.51 1.24
CA ALA A 43 12.15 -1.43 1.66
C ALA A 43 11.19 -1.30 0.46
N LEU A 44 11.53 -0.49 -0.55
CA LEU A 44 10.72 -0.33 -1.76
C LEU A 44 10.68 -1.61 -2.62
N LEU A 45 11.77 -2.36 -2.69
CA LEU A 45 11.81 -3.65 -3.39
C LEU A 45 10.95 -4.71 -2.67
N ILE A 46 10.96 -4.75 -1.33
CA ILE A 46 10.05 -5.62 -0.57
C ILE A 46 8.59 -5.20 -0.75
N LEU A 47 8.31 -3.90 -0.74
CA LEU A 47 6.98 -3.38 -1.04
C LEU A 47 6.48 -3.87 -2.41
N ALA A 48 7.36 -3.94 -3.41
CA ALA A 48 7.04 -4.43 -4.76
C ALA A 48 6.91 -5.96 -4.85
N ALA A 49 7.67 -6.72 -4.04
CA ALA A 49 7.72 -8.17 -4.09
C ALA A 49 6.50 -8.89 -3.45
N GLY A 50 5.52 -8.15 -2.94
CA GLY A 50 4.35 -8.71 -2.25
C GLY A 50 3.89 -7.91 -1.04
N GLY A 51 4.67 -6.91 -0.65
CA GLY A 51 4.34 -6.01 0.44
C GLY A 51 4.88 -6.47 1.79
N ALA A 52 4.84 -5.56 2.75
CA ALA A 52 5.17 -5.81 4.16
C ALA A 52 4.36 -4.89 5.07
N THR A 53 4.39 -5.14 6.37
CA THR A 53 3.80 -4.21 7.34
C THR A 53 4.57 -2.89 7.36
N GLN A 54 3.93 -1.82 7.85
CA GLN A 54 4.60 -0.52 7.96
C GLN A 54 5.85 -0.58 8.84
N GLU A 55 5.76 -1.29 9.97
CA GLU A 55 6.88 -1.50 10.90
C GLU A 55 8.04 -2.23 10.22
N GLU A 56 7.77 -3.35 9.52
CA GLU A 56 8.81 -4.10 8.80
C GLU A 56 9.50 -3.24 7.72
N LEU A 57 8.74 -2.41 6.98
CA LEU A 57 9.33 -1.51 5.98
C LEU A 57 10.19 -0.41 6.63
N GLU A 58 9.73 0.17 7.74
CA GLU A 58 10.45 1.20 8.49
C GLU A 58 11.75 0.65 9.10
N ASP A 59 11.69 -0.53 9.71
CA ASP A 59 12.85 -1.23 10.27
C ASP A 59 13.91 -1.50 9.20
N MET A 60 13.49 -1.99 8.02
CA MET A 60 14.39 -2.21 6.89
C MET A 60 15.04 -0.92 6.40
N ALA A 61 14.29 0.17 6.33
CA ALA A 61 14.81 1.46 5.89
C ALA A 61 15.78 2.08 6.91
N GLN A 62 15.57 1.81 8.21
CA GLN A 62 16.40 2.33 9.30
C GLN A 62 17.65 1.48 9.58
N ALA A 63 17.65 0.19 9.22
CA ALA A 63 18.72 -0.75 9.51
C ALA A 63 20.11 -0.30 9.01
N GLU A 64 20.17 0.49 7.94
CA GLU A 64 21.43 1.01 7.40
C GLU A 64 21.68 2.48 7.79
N GLU A 65 20.66 3.33 7.77
CA GLU A 65 20.80 4.77 8.02
C GLU A 65 19.54 5.37 8.69
N TRP A 66 19.39 5.13 9.99
CA TRP A 66 18.22 5.51 10.80
C TRP A 66 17.78 6.99 10.67
N PHE A 67 18.70 7.92 10.42
CA PHE A 67 18.41 9.36 10.34
C PHE A 67 18.12 9.88 8.91
N LEU A 68 18.35 9.06 7.87
CA LEU A 68 18.22 9.46 6.46
C LEU A 68 17.07 8.76 5.73
N SER A 69 16.31 7.91 6.41
CA SER A 69 15.18 7.21 5.79
C SER A 69 14.16 8.21 5.24
N ASN A 70 14.03 8.24 3.91
CA ASN A 70 12.98 8.98 3.20
C ASN A 70 11.82 8.08 2.80
N LEU A 71 11.77 6.83 3.30
CA LEU A 71 10.66 5.90 3.09
C LEU A 71 9.27 6.52 3.40
N PRO A 72 9.06 7.26 4.51
CA PRO A 72 7.74 7.86 4.78
C PRO A 72 7.29 8.84 3.68
N GLN A 73 8.24 9.52 3.02
CA GLN A 73 7.94 10.43 1.91
C GLN A 73 7.46 9.65 0.69
N TYR A 74 8.13 8.53 0.36
CA TYR A 74 7.72 7.65 -0.73
C TYR A 74 6.36 6.99 -0.47
N ILE A 75 6.13 6.42 0.71
CA ILE A 75 4.83 5.82 1.06
C ILE A 75 3.71 6.85 0.95
N LYS A 76 3.94 8.08 1.45
CA LYS A 76 2.98 9.17 1.32
C LYS A 76 2.73 9.57 -0.14
N GLN A 77 3.77 9.64 -0.97
CA GLN A 77 3.65 9.97 -2.39
C GLN A 77 2.89 8.88 -3.15
N LEU A 78 3.28 7.62 -3.00
CA LEU A 78 2.63 6.47 -3.64
C LEU A 78 1.16 6.33 -3.19
N SER A 79 0.88 6.56 -1.90
CA SER A 79 -0.48 6.59 -1.35
C SER A 79 -1.34 7.67 -2.01
N ARG A 80 -0.82 8.91 -2.12
CA ARG A 80 -1.54 10.03 -2.79
C ARG A 80 -1.81 9.77 -4.26
N LEU A 81 -0.94 9.02 -4.93
CA LEU A 81 -1.11 8.61 -6.32
C LEU A 81 -2.07 7.41 -6.49
N GLY A 82 -2.52 6.80 -5.39
CA GLY A 82 -3.38 5.61 -5.43
C GLY A 82 -2.64 4.35 -5.90
N PHE A 83 -1.32 4.31 -5.74
CA PHE A 83 -0.47 3.19 -6.17
C PHE A 83 -0.27 2.14 -5.09
N LEU A 84 -0.71 2.42 -3.86
CA LEU A 84 -0.65 1.48 -2.74
C LEU A 84 -1.98 0.75 -2.55
N THR A 85 -1.86 -0.46 -2.02
CA THR A 85 -2.96 -1.27 -1.51
C THR A 85 -2.69 -1.63 -0.05
N TRP A 86 -3.75 -1.89 0.71
CA TRP A 86 -3.66 -2.32 2.10
C TRP A 86 -4.44 -3.61 2.26
N SER A 87 -3.75 -4.69 2.62
CA SER A 87 -4.37 -6.01 2.78
C SER A 87 -4.38 -6.41 4.25
N VAL A 88 -5.50 -6.95 4.72
CA VAL A 88 -5.56 -7.64 6.02
C VAL A 88 -5.17 -9.09 5.77
N ILE A 89 -4.03 -9.51 6.31
CA ILE A 89 -3.51 -10.87 6.20
C ILE A 89 -3.69 -11.58 7.54
N ASN A 90 -4.30 -12.77 7.53
CA ASN A 90 -4.31 -13.66 8.68
C ASN A 90 -3.83 -15.05 8.25
N ASP A 91 -2.85 -15.61 8.96
CA ASP A 91 -2.25 -16.92 8.68
C ASP A 91 -1.81 -17.10 7.21
N GLY A 92 -1.22 -16.05 6.64
CA GLY A 92 -0.74 -16.01 5.25
C GLY A 92 -1.82 -15.81 4.19
N GLN A 93 -3.10 -15.74 4.57
CA GLN A 93 -4.22 -15.53 3.66
C GLN A 93 -4.73 -14.08 3.73
N SER A 94 -4.98 -13.49 2.56
CA SER A 94 -5.60 -12.17 2.45
C SER A 94 -7.10 -12.28 2.71
N LEU A 95 -7.57 -11.69 3.81
CA LEU A 95 -8.99 -11.62 4.16
C LEU A 95 -9.73 -10.49 3.45
N ALA A 96 -9.02 -9.39 3.20
CA ALA A 96 -9.54 -8.25 2.48
C ALA A 96 -8.39 -7.39 1.95
N ARG A 97 -8.59 -6.75 0.79
CA ARG A 97 -7.62 -5.82 0.19
C ARG A 97 -8.30 -4.52 -0.21
N LEU A 98 -7.84 -3.42 0.38
CA LEU A 98 -8.26 -2.07 0.00
C LEU A 98 -7.47 -1.62 -1.23
N VAL A 99 -8.19 -1.30 -2.30
CA VAL A 99 -7.66 -0.79 -3.56
C VAL A 99 -8.23 0.59 -3.84
N VAL A 100 -7.36 1.54 -4.15
CA VAL A 100 -7.76 2.89 -4.58
C VAL A 100 -8.16 2.87 -6.05
N ILE A 101 -9.39 3.29 -6.37
CA ILE A 101 -9.96 3.25 -7.72
C ILE A 101 -10.13 4.66 -8.33
N GLY A 102 -9.82 5.72 -7.58
CA GLY A 102 -9.82 7.10 -8.08
C GLY A 102 -8.88 8.01 -7.28
N GLN A 103 -8.77 9.27 -7.69
CA GLN A 103 -7.83 10.22 -7.06
C GLN A 103 -8.35 10.79 -5.74
N GLY A 104 -7.45 11.36 -4.94
CA GLY A 104 -7.79 12.16 -3.77
C GLY A 104 -8.08 11.35 -2.50
N PHE A 105 -8.03 10.02 -2.56
CA PHE A 105 -8.09 9.18 -1.36
C PHE A 105 -6.73 9.13 -0.67
N ASN A 106 -6.74 9.27 0.65
CA ASN A 106 -5.56 9.08 1.48
C ASN A 106 -5.96 8.17 2.64
N PHE A 107 -5.54 6.91 2.58
CA PHE A 107 -5.80 5.97 3.66
C PHE A 107 -4.97 6.37 4.88
N ARG A 108 -5.62 6.42 6.04
CA ARG A 108 -4.95 6.56 7.32
C ARG A 108 -5.42 5.46 8.22
N LEU A 109 -4.48 4.63 8.67
CA LEU A 109 -4.75 3.77 9.80
C LEU A 109 -4.98 4.65 11.02
N SER A 110 -6.10 4.44 11.70
CA SER A 110 -6.41 5.11 12.96
C SER A 110 -6.69 4.04 13.99
N GLU A 111 -6.23 4.25 15.22
CA GLU A 111 -6.57 3.36 16.32
C GLU A 111 -8.08 3.34 16.51
N ILE A 112 -8.63 2.15 16.56
CA ILE A 112 -10.03 1.91 16.86
C ILE A 112 -10.10 1.53 18.33
N GLY A 113 -10.81 2.33 19.13
CA GLY A 113 -11.07 1.99 20.53
C GLY A 113 -11.94 0.75 20.64
N SER A 114 -11.67 -0.11 21.62
CA SER A 114 -12.39 -1.39 21.81
C SER A 114 -13.90 -1.23 22.00
N ASP A 115 -14.35 -0.08 22.52
CA ASP A 115 -15.75 0.19 22.85
C ASP A 115 -16.47 1.02 21.77
N GLN A 116 -15.80 1.28 20.66
CA GLN A 116 -16.36 2.10 19.59
C GLN A 116 -17.32 1.26 18.73
N ARG A 117 -18.53 1.78 18.53
CA ARG A 117 -19.54 1.14 17.69
C ARG A 117 -19.41 1.63 16.26
N PHE A 118 -19.38 0.70 15.32
CA PHE A 118 -19.35 0.98 13.89
C PHE A 118 -20.63 0.49 13.24
N VAL A 119 -21.10 1.24 12.25
CA VAL A 119 -22.19 0.83 11.37
C VAL A 119 -21.68 0.86 9.94
N LEU A 120 -22.13 -0.10 9.13
CA LEU A 120 -21.86 -0.07 7.70
C LEU A 120 -22.56 1.14 7.08
N SER A 121 -21.87 1.86 6.19
CA SER A 121 -22.50 2.96 5.45
C SER A 121 -23.71 2.46 4.67
N ARG A 122 -24.82 3.19 4.71
CA ARG A 122 -26.03 2.89 3.91
C ARG A 122 -25.79 2.92 2.39
N PHE A 123 -24.67 3.49 1.96
CA PHE A 123 -24.27 3.53 0.55
C PHE A 123 -23.26 2.43 0.21
N ALA A 124 -22.83 1.64 1.18
CA ALA A 124 -21.99 0.49 0.91
C ALA A 124 -22.82 -0.57 0.19
N TYR A 125 -22.27 -1.10 -0.89
CA TYR A 125 -22.88 -2.20 -1.63
C TYR A 125 -21.81 -3.22 -2.00
N SER A 126 -22.20 -4.49 -2.06
CA SER A 126 -21.34 -5.55 -2.58
C SER A 126 -21.78 -5.94 -3.99
N ARG A 127 -20.80 -6.35 -4.81
CA ARG A 127 -21.06 -6.93 -6.13
C ARG A 127 -19.96 -7.91 -6.50
N CYS A 128 -20.21 -8.73 -7.51
CA CYS A 128 -19.19 -9.54 -8.13
C CYS A 128 -18.45 -8.73 -9.20
N LEU A 129 -17.12 -8.77 -9.19
CA LEU A 129 -16.26 -8.21 -10.22
C LEU A 129 -15.13 -9.20 -10.51
N ASN A 130 -14.96 -9.60 -11.77
CA ASN A 130 -13.92 -10.55 -12.18
C ASN A 130 -13.89 -11.81 -11.29
N HIS A 131 -15.07 -12.36 -10.98
CA HIS A 131 -15.25 -13.52 -10.10
C HIS A 131 -14.85 -13.33 -8.63
N LYS A 132 -14.61 -12.08 -8.19
CA LYS A 132 -14.34 -11.72 -6.80
C LYS A 132 -15.50 -10.94 -6.19
N THR A 133 -15.75 -11.13 -4.90
CA THR A 133 -16.69 -10.27 -4.17
C THR A 133 -15.97 -8.97 -3.83
N VAL A 134 -16.60 -7.85 -4.13
CA VAL A 134 -16.05 -6.52 -3.82
C VAL A 134 -17.08 -5.70 -3.06
N LEU A 135 -16.63 -4.94 -2.07
CA LEU A 135 -17.42 -3.95 -1.35
C LEU A 135 -16.97 -2.55 -1.77
N GLU A 136 -17.92 -1.73 -2.19
CA GLU A 136 -17.68 -0.36 -2.68
C GLU A 136 -18.64 0.63 -2.02
N THR A 137 -18.35 1.92 -2.16
CA THR A 137 -19.24 3.00 -1.75
C THR A 137 -19.06 4.19 -2.70
N PRO A 138 -20.12 4.91 -3.08
CA PRO A 138 -20.00 6.12 -3.90
C PRO A 138 -19.33 7.28 -3.16
N ILE A 139 -19.15 7.19 -1.83
CA ILE A 139 -18.59 8.27 -1.00
C ILE A 139 -17.07 8.35 -1.09
N GLN A 140 -16.40 7.22 -1.30
CA GLN A 140 -14.95 7.12 -1.28
C GLN A 140 -14.50 6.39 -2.54
N PRO A 141 -13.44 6.85 -3.25
CA PRO A 141 -12.99 6.23 -4.49
C PRO A 141 -12.10 5.02 -4.19
N VAL A 142 -12.65 4.07 -3.43
CA VAL A 142 -11.99 2.84 -3.01
C VAL A 142 -12.90 1.64 -3.18
N ARG A 143 -12.24 0.49 -3.27
CA ARG A 143 -12.86 -0.83 -3.29
C ARG A 143 -12.17 -1.70 -2.24
N LEU A 144 -12.95 -2.48 -1.52
CA LEU A 144 -12.45 -3.59 -0.73
C LEU A 144 -12.69 -4.89 -1.50
N GLU A 145 -11.64 -5.58 -1.89
CA GLU A 145 -11.69 -6.92 -2.47
C GLU A 145 -11.71 -7.93 -1.32
N LEU A 146 -12.66 -8.87 -1.36
CA LEU A 146 -12.87 -9.91 -0.35
C LEU A 146 -12.48 -11.29 -0.89
#